data_AF-A0A8C8ZQ70-F1
#
_entry.id   AF-A0A8C8ZQ70-F1
#
_cell.length_a   1.000
_cell.length_b   1.000
_cell.length_c   1.000
_cell.angle_alpha   90.00
_cell.angle_beta   90.00
_cell.angle_gamma   90.00
#
_symmetry.space_group_name_H-M   'P 1'
#
loop_
_entity.id
_entity.type
_entity.pdbx_description
1 polymer ?
#
loop_
_entity_poly.entity_id
_entity_poly.type
_entity_poly.pdbx_seq_one_letter_code
_entity_poly.pdbx_strand_id
1 'polypeptide(L)'
;MSSEFLAELHWEDGFAIPVANEENKTLEDQLSKLQNERAYLQDQLRDYEDRINAMTSHFKNVKQELSFTQSLYKAREHEIESEEHFKAIAQTELGRVKEEIQRLENEMSSIQEKKSDKEVCIEILLKILS
;
A
#
# COMPACT_ATOMS: atom_id res chain seq x y z
N MET A 1 17.00 -67.85 -40.45
CA MET A 1 17.10 -66.61 -41.24
C MET A 1 16.17 -65.56 -40.65
N SER A 2 16.58 -64.82 -39.61
CA SER A 2 15.71 -63.76 -39.07
C SER A 2 16.46 -62.65 -38.35
N SER A 3 17.54 -62.93 -37.60
CA SER A 3 18.19 -61.87 -36.81
C SER A 3 19.07 -60.93 -37.64
N GLU A 4 19.79 -61.45 -38.64
CA GLU A 4 20.68 -60.66 -39.52
C GLU A 4 19.86 -59.70 -40.41
N PHE A 5 18.73 -60.16 -40.93
CA PHE A 5 17.80 -59.36 -41.74
C PHE A 5 17.15 -58.21 -40.94
N LEU A 6 16.78 -58.46 -39.68
CA LEU A 6 16.18 -57.42 -38.83
C LEU A 6 17.18 -56.35 -38.40
N ALA A 7 18.49 -56.67 -38.39
CA ALA A 7 19.55 -55.73 -38.05
C ALA A 7 19.91 -54.79 -39.23
N GLU A 8 19.66 -55.20 -40.46
CA GLU A 8 19.85 -54.38 -41.67
C GLU A 8 18.69 -53.39 -41.92
N LEU A 9 17.56 -53.54 -41.23
CA LEU A 9 16.52 -52.51 -41.24
C LEU A 9 16.98 -51.32 -40.39
N HIS A 10 17.17 -50.18 -41.05
CA HIS A 10 17.34 -48.89 -40.40
C HIS A 10 16.02 -48.48 -39.74
N TRP A 11 15.78 -48.96 -38.51
CA TRP A 11 14.63 -48.57 -37.70
C TRP A 11 14.75 -47.09 -37.33
N GLU A 12 14.21 -46.21 -38.18
CA GLU A 12 14.02 -44.80 -37.81
C GLU A 12 12.94 -44.68 -36.73
N ASP A 13 13.07 -43.65 -35.88
CA ASP A 13 12.16 -43.34 -34.78
C ASP A 13 10.73 -43.19 -35.31
N GLY A 14 9.91 -44.25 -35.17
CA GLY A 14 8.55 -44.31 -35.71
C GLY A 14 8.19 -45.57 -36.52
N PHE A 15 9.15 -46.44 -36.87
CA PHE A 15 8.83 -47.74 -37.49
C PHE A 15 8.62 -48.84 -36.44
N ALA A 16 7.37 -49.26 -36.25
CA ALA A 16 7.03 -50.40 -35.41
C ALA A 16 7.45 -51.72 -36.09
N ILE A 17 8.23 -52.55 -35.39
CA ILE A 17 8.49 -53.94 -35.78
C ILE A 17 7.12 -54.65 -35.83
N PRO A 18 6.79 -55.39 -36.90
CA PRO A 18 5.53 -56.13 -36.96
C PRO A 18 5.40 -57.07 -35.76
N VAL A 19 4.39 -56.80 -34.94
CA VAL A 19 4.14 -57.50 -33.70
C VAL A 19 3.61 -58.89 -34.01
N ALA A 20 4.49 -59.90 -33.94
CA ALA A 20 4.18 -61.24 -34.45
C ALA A 20 3.22 -62.06 -33.56
N ASN A 21 2.91 -61.62 -32.33
CA ASN A 21 1.99 -62.31 -31.42
C ASN A 21 1.00 -61.35 -30.72
N GLU A 22 -0.17 -61.86 -30.31
CA GLU A 22 -1.27 -61.07 -29.71
C GLU A 22 -0.89 -60.45 -28.35
N GLU A 23 0.00 -61.11 -27.62
CA GLU A 23 0.50 -60.65 -26.32
C GLU A 23 1.32 -59.36 -26.46
N ASN A 24 2.28 -59.32 -27.40
CA ASN A 24 3.08 -58.12 -27.65
C ASN A 24 2.19 -56.96 -28.14
N LYS A 25 1.13 -57.24 -28.92
CA LYS A 25 0.19 -56.21 -29.39
C LYS A 25 -0.59 -55.61 -28.21
N THR A 26 -1.01 -56.45 -27.28
CA THR A 26 -1.67 -56.00 -26.04
C THR A 26 -0.73 -55.15 -25.19
N LEU A 27 0.55 -55.52 -25.11
CA LEU A 27 1.57 -54.75 -24.39
C LEU A 27 1.84 -53.39 -25.05
N GLU A 28 1.90 -53.31 -26.38
CA GLU A 28 2.05 -52.04 -27.10
C GLU A 28 0.85 -51.11 -26.88
N ASP A 29 -0.38 -51.65 -26.93
CA ASP A 29 -1.58 -50.87 -26.65
C ASP A 29 -1.59 -50.32 -25.21
N GLN A 30 -1.14 -51.13 -24.23
CA GLN A 30 -0.98 -50.69 -22.84
C GLN A 30 0.10 -49.63 -22.70
N LEU A 31 1.25 -49.81 -23.34
CA LEU A 31 2.35 -48.86 -23.33
C LEU A 31 1.91 -47.52 -23.92
N SER A 32 1.19 -47.53 -25.04
CA SER A 32 0.64 -46.34 -25.68
C SER A 32 -0.34 -45.60 -24.76
N LYS A 33 -1.25 -46.32 -24.09
CA LYS A 33 -2.17 -45.73 -23.09
C LYS A 33 -1.41 -45.07 -21.95
N LEU A 34 -0.42 -45.75 -21.38
CA LEU A 34 0.39 -45.21 -20.28
C LEU A 34 1.22 -43.98 -20.73
N GLN A 35 1.75 -44.00 -21.95
CA GLN A 35 2.49 -42.85 -22.50
C GLN A 35 1.57 -41.64 -22.70
N ASN A 36 0.36 -41.83 -23.20
CA ASN A 36 -0.64 -40.78 -23.36
C ASN A 36 -1.09 -40.21 -22.01
N GLU A 37 -1.34 -41.08 -21.02
CA GLU A 37 -1.68 -40.65 -19.66
C GLU A 37 -0.53 -39.87 -19.02
N ARG A 38 0.72 -40.33 -19.19
CA ARG A 38 1.91 -39.60 -18.72
C ARG A 38 1.99 -38.21 -19.33
N ALA A 39 1.81 -38.08 -20.65
CA ALA A 39 1.84 -36.80 -21.34
C ALA A 39 0.75 -35.85 -20.80
N TYR A 40 -0.48 -36.35 -20.66
CA TYR A 40 -1.60 -35.60 -20.09
C TYR A 40 -1.34 -35.12 -18.65
N LEU A 41 -0.75 -35.96 -17.81
CA LEU A 41 -0.37 -35.58 -16.44
C LEU A 41 0.78 -34.58 -16.41
N GLN A 42 1.74 -34.68 -17.35
CA GLN A 42 2.84 -33.71 -17.47
C GLN A 42 2.35 -32.32 -17.88
N ASP A 43 1.38 -32.24 -18.78
CA ASP A 43 0.77 -30.97 -19.18
C ASP A 43 0.02 -30.33 -18.01
N GLN A 44 -0.79 -31.11 -17.27
CA GLN A 44 -1.46 -30.61 -16.06
C GLN A 44 -0.47 -30.13 -14.99
N LEU A 45 0.65 -30.86 -14.79
CA LEU A 45 1.66 -30.45 -13.83
C LEU A 45 2.24 -29.08 -14.21
N ARG A 46 2.53 -28.86 -15.50
CA ARG A 46 3.02 -27.58 -15.99
C ARG A 46 2.00 -26.45 -15.77
N ASP A 47 0.72 -26.69 -16.04
CA ASP A 47 -0.34 -25.72 -15.78
C ASP A 47 -0.42 -25.34 -14.28
N TYR A 48 -0.27 -26.32 -13.39
CA TYR A 48 -0.24 -26.07 -11.95
C TYR A 48 1.00 -25.28 -11.52
N GLU A 49 2.18 -25.59 -12.07
CA GLU A 49 3.42 -24.86 -11.81
C GLU A 49 3.29 -23.39 -12.23
N ASP A 50 2.76 -23.12 -13.43
CA ASP A 50 2.53 -21.75 -13.92
C ASP A 50 1.56 -20.98 -13.03
N ARG A 51 0.48 -21.64 -12.58
CA ARG A 51 -0.49 -21.04 -11.66
C ARG A 51 0.14 -20.74 -10.30
N ILE A 52 0.94 -21.64 -9.74
CA ILE A 52 1.65 -21.43 -8.47
C ILE A 52 2.62 -20.25 -8.59
N ASN A 53 3.34 -20.15 -9.70
CA ASN A 53 4.27 -19.05 -9.96
C ASN A 53 3.54 -17.70 -10.04
N ALA A 54 2.42 -17.65 -10.77
CA ALA A 54 1.58 -16.46 -10.87
C ALA A 54 1.02 -16.03 -9.50
N MET A 55 0.50 -16.98 -8.72
CA MET A 55 -0.02 -16.71 -7.37
C MET A 55 1.07 -16.25 -6.40
N THR A 56 2.27 -16.82 -6.51
CA THR A 56 3.42 -16.44 -5.68
C THR A 56 3.86 -14.99 -5.98
N SER A 57 3.92 -14.63 -7.27
CA SER A 57 4.21 -13.26 -7.68
C SER A 57 3.13 -12.29 -7.19
N HIS A 58 1.85 -12.62 -7.36
CA HIS A 58 0.74 -11.82 -6.87
C HIS A 58 0.79 -11.63 -5.35
N PHE A 59 1.06 -12.70 -4.58
CA PHE A 59 1.17 -12.62 -3.13
C PHE A 59 2.30 -11.68 -2.68
N LYS A 60 3.45 -11.69 -3.38
CA LYS A 60 4.54 -10.75 -3.13
C LYS A 60 4.09 -9.30 -3.34
N ASN A 61 3.34 -9.03 -4.41
CA ASN A 61 2.83 -7.69 -4.70
C ASN A 61 1.84 -7.23 -3.62
N VAL A 62 0.88 -8.08 -3.24
CA VAL A 62 -0.08 -7.78 -2.16
C VAL A 62 0.63 -7.48 -0.84
N LYS A 63 1.68 -8.24 -0.50
CA LYS A 63 2.47 -7.98 0.71
C LYS A 63 3.17 -6.61 0.66
N GLN A 64 3.67 -6.22 -0.51
CA GLN A 64 4.31 -4.93 -0.71
C GLN A 64 3.30 -3.77 -0.61
N GLU A 65 2.13 -3.90 -1.24
CA GLU A 65 1.02 -2.94 -1.15
C GLU A 65 0.55 -2.75 0.30
N LEU A 66 0.43 -3.84 1.06
CA LEU A 66 0.10 -3.79 2.47
C LEU A 66 1.14 -3.00 3.27
N SER A 67 2.43 -3.27 3.04
CA SER A 67 3.52 -2.55 3.70
C SER A 67 3.52 -1.04 3.38
N PHE A 68 3.24 -0.68 2.13
CA PHE A 68 3.10 0.73 1.74
C PHE A 68 1.91 1.39 2.42
N THR A 69 0.77 0.72 2.43
CA THR A 69 -0.46 1.23 3.09
C THR A 69 -0.24 1.45 4.58
N GLN A 70 0.42 0.51 5.27
CA GLN A 70 0.77 0.65 6.68
C GLN A 70 1.72 1.83 6.94
N SER A 71 2.69 2.04 6.04
CA SER A 71 3.62 3.17 6.16
C SER A 71 2.91 4.50 5.97
N LEU A 72 2.00 4.58 4.99
CA LEU A 72 1.16 5.76 4.76
C LEU A 72 0.25 6.03 5.95
N TYR A 73 -0.38 4.99 6.51
CA TYR A 73 -1.22 5.12 7.70
C TYR A 73 -0.45 5.74 8.87
N LYS A 74 0.75 5.24 9.18
CA LYS A 74 1.60 5.80 10.24
C LYS A 74 2.00 7.25 9.98
N ALA A 75 2.31 7.60 8.72
CA ALA A 75 2.61 8.97 8.37
C ALA A 75 1.41 9.90 8.64
N ARG A 76 0.19 9.46 8.32
CA ARG A 76 -1.04 10.21 8.63
C ARG A 76 -1.29 10.35 10.13
N GLU A 77 -0.99 9.30 10.91
CA GLU A 77 -1.08 9.36 12.37
C GLU A 77 -0.17 10.46 12.94
N HIS A 78 1.09 10.52 12.49
CA HIS A 78 2.02 11.58 12.89
C HIS A 78 1.63 12.98 12.41
N GLU A 79 1.01 13.09 11.22
CA GLU A 79 0.46 14.36 10.74
C GLU A 79 -0.66 14.85 11.65
N ILE A 80 -1.59 13.97 12.05
CA ILE A 80 -2.68 14.31 12.97
C ILE A 80 -2.12 14.77 14.32
N GLU A 81 -1.17 14.02 14.91
CA GLU A 81 -0.51 14.40 16.16
C GLU A 81 0.15 15.78 16.07
N SER A 82 0.80 16.07 14.94
CA SER A 82 1.44 17.36 14.68
C SER A 82 0.42 18.49 14.55
N GLU A 83 -0.69 18.26 13.85
CA GLU A 83 -1.77 19.24 13.71
C GLU A 83 -2.45 19.54 15.04
N GLU A 84 -2.68 18.52 15.87
CA GLU A 84 -3.21 18.70 17.23
C GLU A 84 -2.26 19.55 18.10
N HIS A 85 -0.96 19.30 18.01
CA HIS A 85 0.04 20.11 18.70
C HIS A 85 0.04 21.56 18.22
N PHE A 86 0.02 21.81 16.91
CA PHE A 86 -0.04 23.17 16.36
C PHE A 86 -1.32 23.90 16.74
N LYS A 87 -2.45 23.18 16.75
CA LYS A 87 -3.72 23.73 17.22
C LYS A 87 -3.65 24.15 18.68
N ALA A 88 -3.04 23.35 19.55
CA ALA A 88 -2.87 23.70 20.96
C ALA A 88 -2.03 24.99 21.12
N ILE A 89 -0.90 25.10 20.40
CA ILE A 89 -0.07 26.32 20.41
C ILE A 89 -0.88 27.54 19.96
N ALA A 90 -1.60 27.41 18.84
CA ALA A 90 -2.39 28.51 18.30
C ALA A 90 -3.49 28.96 19.28
N GLN A 91 -4.12 28.02 20.00
CA GLN A 91 -5.11 28.33 21.03
C GLN A 91 -4.49 29.06 22.23
N THR A 92 -3.31 28.64 22.68
CA THR A 92 -2.57 29.32 23.75
C THR A 92 -2.21 30.76 23.35
N GLU A 93 -1.65 30.95 22.16
CA GLU A 93 -1.30 32.29 21.66
C GLU A 93 -2.53 33.17 21.48
N LEU A 94 -3.64 32.62 20.99
CA LEU A 94 -4.90 33.34 20.90
C LEU A 94 -5.39 33.81 22.28
N GLY A 95 -5.28 32.96 23.31
CA GLY A 95 -5.58 33.32 24.69
C GLY A 95 -4.73 34.49 25.18
N ARG A 96 -3.40 34.39 24.99
CA ARG A 96 -2.44 35.43 25.36
C ARG A 96 -2.75 36.78 24.69
N VAL A 97 -3.05 36.76 23.39
CA VAL A 97 -3.40 37.99 22.64
C VAL A 97 -4.71 38.59 23.15
N LYS A 98 -5.71 37.78 23.52
CA LYS A 98 -6.96 38.29 24.10
C LYS A 98 -6.74 38.98 25.45
N GLU A 99 -5.91 38.38 26.32
CA GLU A 99 -5.55 38.98 27.60
C GLU A 99 -4.80 40.31 27.41
N GLU A 100 -3.89 40.36 26.44
CA GLU A 100 -3.17 41.57 26.06
C GLU A 100 -4.11 42.69 25.60
N ILE A 101 -5.06 42.37 24.72
CA ILE A 101 -6.09 43.32 24.24
C ILE A 101 -6.89 43.86 25.43
N GLN A 102 -7.39 42.99 26.30
CA GLN A 102 -8.17 43.40 27.47
C GLN A 102 -7.38 44.33 28.41
N ARG A 103 -6.09 44.05 28.61
CA ARG A 103 -5.23 44.91 29.42
C ARG A 103 -5.08 46.30 28.78
N LEU A 104 -4.81 46.36 27.47
CA LEU A 104 -4.68 47.62 26.74
C LEU A 104 -5.98 48.43 26.71
N GLU A 105 -7.14 47.77 26.59
CA GLU A 105 -8.45 48.42 26.68
C GLU A 105 -8.69 49.07 28.06
N ASN A 106 -8.30 48.37 29.14
CA ASN A 106 -8.39 48.90 30.50
C ASN A 106 -7.44 50.08 30.72
N GLU A 107 -6.20 50.00 30.22
CA GLU A 107 -5.23 51.09 30.27
C GLU A 107 -5.75 52.33 29.51
N MET A 108 -6.31 52.13 28.32
CA MET A 108 -6.90 53.19 27.50
C MET A 108 -8.06 53.88 28.23
N SER A 109 -8.94 53.10 28.86
CA SER A 109 -10.06 53.62 29.64
C SER A 109 -9.57 54.48 30.82
N SER A 110 -8.55 54.01 31.56
CA SER A 110 -7.96 54.77 32.66
C SER A 110 -7.29 56.07 32.19
N ILE A 111 -6.62 56.06 31.03
CA ILE A 111 -6.03 57.27 30.44
C ILE A 111 -7.12 58.27 30.06
N GLN A 112 -8.23 57.79 29.47
CA GLN A 112 -9.34 58.63 29.06
C GLN A 112 -10.05 59.29 30.25
N GLU A 113 -10.21 58.56 31.36
CA GLU A 113 -10.75 59.10 32.61
C GLU A 113 -9.83 60.22 33.15
N LYS A 114 -8.53 59.93 33.31
CA LYS A 114 -7.55 60.93 33.76
C LYS A 114 -7.50 62.17 32.88
N LYS A 115 -7.62 61.99 31.56
CA LYS A 115 -7.69 63.09 30.59
C LYS A 115 -8.92 63.97 30.86
N SER A 116 -10.09 63.33 31.02
CA SER A 116 -11.35 64.01 31.28
C SER A 116 -11.30 64.81 32.60
N ASP A 117 -10.74 64.22 33.66
CA ASP A 117 -10.53 64.91 34.94
C ASP A 117 -9.67 66.17 34.78
N LYS A 118 -8.57 66.08 34.01
CA LYS A 118 -7.69 67.22 33.75
C LYS A 118 -8.38 68.31 32.94
N GLU A 119 -9.17 67.94 31.93
CA GLU A 119 -9.96 68.87 31.13
C GLU A 119 -10.97 69.63 32.01
N VAL A 120 -11.67 68.94 32.90
CA VAL A 120 -12.60 69.55 33.88
C VAL A 120 -11.86 70.51 34.82
N CYS A 121 -10.70 70.11 35.37
CA CYS A 121 -9.90 71.00 36.22
C CYS A 121 -9.48 72.28 35.50
N ILE A 122 -9.04 72.16 34.24
CA ILE A 122 -8.66 73.32 33.42
C ILE A 122 -9.87 74.23 33.19
N GLU A 123 -11.03 73.68 32.85
CA GLU A 123 -12.25 74.46 32.63
C GLU A 123 -12.67 75.24 33.89
N ILE A 124 -12.56 74.62 35.07
CA ILE A 124 -12.83 75.28 36.36
C ILE A 124 -11.82 76.41 36.61
N LEU A 125 -10.53 76.16 36.42
CA LEU A 125 -9.49 77.18 36.61
C LEU A 125 -9.68 78.38 35.69
N LEU A 126 -10.04 78.15 34.42
CA LEU A 126 -10.33 79.22 33.47
C LEU A 126 -11.54 80.07 33.90
N LYS A 127 -12.59 79.45 34.47
CA LYS A 127 -13.76 80.17 35.01
C LYS A 127 -13.45 80.99 36.26
N ILE A 128 -12.51 80.57 37.09
CA ILE A 128 -12.10 81.31 38.29
C ILE A 128 -11.24 82.54 37.92
N LEU A 129 -10.47 82.43 36.84
CA LEU A 129 -9.54 83.48 36.39
C LEU A 129 -10.20 84.54 35.47
N SER A 130 -11.43 84.30 34.99
CA SER A 130 -12.23 85.22 34.17
C SER A 130 -13.16 86.10 35.01
#